data_AF-A0A919SYG6-F1
#
_entry.id   AF-A0A919SYG6-F1
#
_cell.length_a   1.000
_cell.length_b   1.000
_cell.length_c   1.000
_cell.angle_alpha   90.00
_cell.angle_beta   90.00
_cell.angle_gamma   90.00
#
_symmetry.space_group_name_H-M   'P 1'
#
loop_
_entity.id
_entity.type
_entity.pdbx_description
1 polymer ?
#
loop_
_entity_poly.entity_id
_entity_poly.type
_entity_poly.pdbx_seq_one_letter_code
_entity_poly.pdbx_strand_id
1 'polypeptide(L)' 'MPAFNYHDGQRLGMWICTNGENRRWEFTGGTLRTRNNMCMDIRNWNVADGAELHLWECNGGTNQKWRRG' A
#
# COMPACT_ATOMS: atom_id res chain seq x y z
N MET A 1 -3.91 -1.25 -5.82
CA MET A 1 -4.80 -0.08 -5.95
C MET A 1 -6.00 -0.29 -5.02
N PRO A 2 -6.35 0.72 -4.20
CA PRO A 2 -7.49 0.68 -3.27
C PRO A 2 -8.88 0.48 -3.91
N ALA A 3 -9.03 0.66 -5.23
CA ALA A 3 -10.33 0.73 -5.91
C ALA A 3 -11.30 1.77 -5.29
N PHE A 4 -10.76 2.93 -4.90
CA PHE A 4 -11.46 4.00 -4.15
C PHE A 4 -11.91 3.64 -2.74
N ASN A 5 -11.63 2.43 -2.26
CA ASN A 5 -11.91 2.03 -0.91
C ASN A 5 -10.66 2.24 -0.04
N TYR A 6 -10.76 3.09 0.98
CA TYR A 6 -9.61 3.53 1.75
C TYR A 6 -9.85 3.33 3.26
N HIS A 7 -9.64 2.10 3.72
CA HIS A 7 -9.69 1.75 5.13
C HIS A 7 -8.69 0.64 5.43
N ASP A 8 -8.43 0.43 6.72
CA ASP A 8 -7.58 -0.64 7.22
C ASP A 8 -8.06 -2.01 6.73
N GLY A 9 -7.11 -2.86 6.35
CA GLY A 9 -7.39 -4.20 5.84
C GLY A 9 -7.86 -4.25 4.39
N GLN A 10 -7.99 -3.10 3.70
CA GLN A 10 -8.38 -3.10 2.30
C GLN A 10 -7.30 -3.75 1.44
N ARG A 11 -7.64 -4.88 0.82
CA ARG A 11 -6.74 -5.61 -0.09
C ARG A 11 -6.38 -4.75 -1.30
N LEU A 12 -5.10 -4.78 -1.69
CA LEU A 12 -4.65 -4.10 -2.89
C LEU A 12 -4.88 -4.95 -4.14
N GLY A 13 -5.71 -4.45 -5.06
CA GLY A 13 -5.89 -5.04 -6.40
C GLY A 13 -4.95 -4.44 -7.44
N MET A 14 -4.76 -5.13 -8.57
CA MET A 14 -4.07 -4.59 -9.74
C MET A 14 -5.10 -4.25 -10.82
N TRP A 15 -4.97 -3.09 -11.46
CA TRP A 15 -5.84 -2.65 -12.54
C TRP A 15 -5.03 -2.00 -13.65
N ILE A 16 -5.62 -1.90 -14.85
CA ILE A 16 -5.02 -1.16 -15.96
C ILE A 16 -4.67 0.28 -15.57
N CYS A 17 -3.57 0.79 -16.13
CA CYS A 17 -3.15 2.18 -15.95
C CYS A 17 -4.06 3.12 -16.74
N THR A 18 -5.09 3.68 -16.09
CA THR A 18 -5.87 4.82 -16.60
C THR A 18 -5.35 6.15 -15.98
N ASN A 19 -5.94 7.33 -16.19
CA ASN A 19 -5.45 8.61 -15.62
C ASN A 19 -6.18 9.03 -14.34
N GLY A 20 -6.15 8.18 -13.31
CA GLY A 20 -7.08 8.23 -12.17
C GLY A 20 -6.30 8.30 -10.87
N GLU A 21 -6.85 8.99 -9.88
CA GLU A 21 -6.10 9.37 -8.69
C GLU A 21 -5.94 8.20 -7.70
N ASN A 22 -6.85 7.23 -7.73
CA ASN A 22 -6.90 6.06 -6.85
C ASN A 22 -5.82 5.00 -7.08
N ARG A 23 -4.86 5.28 -7.96
CA ARG A 23 -3.70 4.42 -8.25
C ARG A 23 -2.37 5.15 -8.18
N ARG A 24 -2.39 6.45 -7.85
CA ARG A 24 -1.15 7.18 -7.60
C ARG A 24 -0.64 6.79 -6.23
N TRP A 25 0.65 6.47 -6.17
CA TRP A 25 1.36 6.20 -4.95
C TRP A 25 2.48 7.22 -4.79
N GLU A 26 2.55 7.82 -3.62
CA GLU A 26 3.68 8.65 -3.24
C GLU A 26 4.70 7.79 -2.51
N PHE A 27 5.95 7.83 -2.95
CA PHE A 27 7.05 7.22 -2.20
C PHE A 27 7.70 8.29 -1.35
N THR A 28 7.51 8.21 -0.04
CA THR A 28 8.03 9.19 0.92
C THR A 28 8.44 8.51 2.22
N GLY A 29 9.59 8.87 2.78
CA GLY A 29 10.10 8.30 4.02
C GLY A 29 10.25 6.76 4.00
N GLY A 30 10.50 6.17 2.82
CA GLY A 30 10.57 4.72 2.62
C GLY A 30 9.22 4.01 2.62
N THR A 31 8.10 4.72 2.52
CA THR A 31 6.74 4.14 2.47
C THR A 31 6.08 4.45 1.13
N LEU A 32 5.19 3.57 0.67
CA LEU A 32 4.30 3.83 -0.45
C LEU A 32 2.94 4.27 0.10
N ARG A 33 2.56 5.52 -0.13
CA ARG A 33 1.35 6.12 0.42
C ARG A 33 0.30 6.41 -0.63
N THR A 34 -0.95 6.21 -0.25
CA THR A 34 -2.12 6.68 -0.99
C THR A 34 -2.34 8.18 -0.75
N ARG A 35 -3.19 8.82 -1.56
CA ARG A 35 -3.56 10.24 -1.38
C ARG A 35 -4.17 10.54 0.00
N ASN A 36 -4.84 9.58 0.63
CA ASN A 36 -5.40 9.74 1.97
C ASN A 36 -4.42 9.34 3.09
N ASN A 37 -3.12 9.29 2.78
CA ASN A 37 -2.04 9.07 3.76
C ASN A 37 -2.05 7.69 4.44
N MET A 38 -2.59 6.67 3.77
CA MET A 38 -2.45 5.27 4.21
C MET A 38 -1.26 4.60 3.51
N CYS A 39 -0.69 3.60 4.16
CA CYS A 39 0.50 2.91 3.70
C CYS A 39 0.16 1.57 3.02
N MET A 40 0.95 1.22 2.00
CA MET A 40 1.04 -0.17 1.53
C MET A 40 1.75 -1.00 2.60
N ASP A 41 1.07 -2.04 3.08
CA ASP A 41 1.47 -2.82 4.24
C ASP A 41 1.43 -4.32 3.92
N ILE A 42 2.40 -5.08 4.42
CA ILE A 42 2.39 -6.54 4.37
C ILE A 42 1.53 -7.07 5.53
N ARG A 43 0.43 -7.72 5.16
CA ARG A 43 -0.56 -8.22 6.11
C ARG A 43 0.07 -9.17 7.12
N ASN A 44 -0.23 -8.95 8.40
CA ASN A 44 0.25 -9.76 9.53
C ASN A 44 1.77 -9.92 9.61
N TRP A 45 2.55 -9.00 9.05
CA TRP A 45 4.02 -9.09 9.03
C TRP A 45 4.54 -10.38 8.36
N ASN A 46 3.76 -10.95 7.45
CA ASN A 46 4.10 -12.21 6.81
C ASN A 46 5.30 -12.04 5.86
N VAL A 47 6.45 -12.59 6.24
CA VAL A 47 7.69 -12.53 5.44
C VAL A 47 7.77 -13.57 4.33
N ALA A 48 6.77 -14.45 4.22
CA ALA A 48 6.74 -15.48 3.19
C ALA A 48 6.46 -14.87 1.80
N ASP A 49 7.00 -15.50 0.77
CA ASP A 49 6.69 -15.15 -0.62
C ASP A 49 5.19 -15.27 -0.90
N GLY A 50 4.65 -14.31 -1.65
CA GLY A 50 3.22 -14.24 -1.93
C GLY A 50 2.37 -13.69 -0.78
N ALA A 51 2.98 -13.14 0.28
CA ALA A 51 2.25 -12.44 1.33
C ALA A 51 1.32 -11.35 0.76
N GLU A 52 0.13 -11.26 1.36
CA GLU A 52 -0.90 -10.33 0.92
C GLU A 52 -0.52 -8.89 1.26
N LEU A 53 -0.70 -7.99 0.29
CA LEU A 53 -0.59 -6.55 0.50
C LEU A 53 -1.97 -5.93 0.72
N HIS A 54 -2.07 -5.11 1.75
CA HIS A 54 -3.27 -4.35 2.08
C HIS A 54 -2.95 -2.88 2.36
N LEU A 55 -3.99 -2.10 2.60
CA LEU A 55 -3.88 -0.76 3.16
C LEU A 55 -3.97 -0.84 4.66
N TRP A 56 -3.11 -0.06 5.30
CA TRP A 56 -3.13 0.13 6.73
C TRP A 56 -2.69 1.56 7.06
N GLU A 57 -3.16 2.08 8.18
CA GLU A 57 -2.61 3.30 8.75
C GLU A 57 -1.07 3.24 8.81
N CYS A 58 -0.41 4.33 8.42
CA CYS A 58 1.04 4.41 8.50
C CYS A 58 1.51 4.43 9.97
N ASN A 59 2.15 3.36 10.43
CA ASN A 59 2.55 3.17 11.83
C ASN A 59 4.07 3.07 12.04
N GLY A 60 4.86 3.14 10.97
CA GLY A 60 6.32 3.07 11.03
C GLY A 60 6.90 1.64 11.11
N GLY A 61 6.04 0.62 11.07
CA GLY A 61 6.45 -0.78 11.01
C GLY A 61 7.32 -1.09 9.79
N THR A 62 8.21 -2.07 9.93
CA THR A 62 9.11 -2.47 8.82
C THR A 62 8.34 -3.15 7.69
N ASN A 63 7.18 -3.73 7.98
CA ASN A 63 6.22 -4.27 7.01
C ASN A 63 5.56 -3.19 6.11
N GLN A 64 5.84 -1.90 6.36
CA GLN A 64 5.44 -0.77 5.52
C GLN A 64 6.61 -0.09 4.80
N LYS A 65 7.83 -0.62 4.95
CA LYS A 65 9.05 -0.05 4.38
C LYS A 65 9.42 -0.71 3.06
N TRP A 66 9.54 0.12 2.03
CA TRP A 66 9.80 -0.27 0.66
C TRP A 66 11.07 0.41 0.16
N ARG A 67 11.79 -0.28 -0.72
CA ARG A 67 12.94 0.27 -1.45
C ARG A 67 12.64 0.23 -2.94
N ARG A 68 12.97 1.32 -3.64
CA ARG A 68 13.02 1.30 -5.09
C ARG A 68 14.30 0.57 -5.49
N GLY A 69 14.17 -0.46 -6.31
CA GLY A 69 15.30 -1.14 -6.95
C GLY A 69 15.75 -0.38 -8.19
#